data_AF-A0AAU4LUY4-F1
#
_entry.id   AF-A0AAU4LUY4-F1
#
_cell.length_a   1.000
_cell.length_b   1.000
_cell.length_c   1.000
_cell.angle_alpha   90.00
_cell.angle_beta   90.00
_cell.angle_gamma   90.00
#
_symmetry.space_group_name_H-M   'P 1'
#
loop_
_entity.id
_entity.type
_entity.pdbx_description
1 polymer ?
#
loop_
_entity_poly.entity_id
_entity_poly.type
_entity_poly.pdbx_seq_one_letter_code
_entity_poly.pdbx_strand_id
1 'polypeptide(L)'
;MTTTDPSFRRRLLVESLTVLAADPSVQAVWLEKYDIPTDEIALDFDHAFRMSEQLVEEGQLSHDVLPDLHGIDMVFNEMSGEPNAARWATDALSSDAGWIKVRELARRVLIAELGEWRAPMPAICVIR
;
A
#
# COMPACT_ATOMS: atom_id res chain seq x y z
N MET A 1 -25.58 0.42 -8.70
CA MET A 1 -24.23 1.01 -8.65
C MET A 1 -23.35 0.10 -9.48
N THR A 2 -22.74 0.61 -10.54
CA THR A 2 -21.74 -0.12 -11.32
C THR A 2 -20.59 -0.47 -10.38
N THR A 3 -20.54 -1.72 -9.91
CA THR A 3 -19.37 -2.25 -9.23
C THR A 3 -18.19 -2.11 -10.17
N THR A 4 -17.17 -1.38 -9.75
CA THR A 4 -15.93 -1.23 -10.50
C THR A 4 -15.40 -2.62 -10.86
N ASP A 5 -14.93 -2.79 -12.09
CA ASP A 5 -14.41 -4.05 -12.61
C ASP A 5 -13.44 -4.74 -11.62
N PRO A 6 -13.65 -6.02 -11.25
CA PRO A 6 -12.79 -6.73 -10.30
C PRO A 6 -11.31 -6.69 -10.66
N SER A 7 -10.96 -6.75 -11.96
CA SER A 7 -9.57 -6.67 -12.41
C SER A 7 -8.97 -5.28 -12.18
N PHE A 8 -9.74 -4.21 -12.36
CA PHE A 8 -9.31 -2.86 -11.98
C PHE A 8 -9.08 -2.74 -10.47
N ARG A 9 -9.99 -3.25 -9.63
CA ARG A 9 -9.84 -3.23 -8.17
C ARG A 9 -8.61 -4.01 -7.70
N ARG A 10 -8.39 -5.21 -8.26
CA ARG A 10 -7.19 -6.01 -8.00
C ARG A 10 -5.93 -5.24 -8.37
N ARG A 11 -5.94 -4.57 -9.53
CA ARG A 11 -4.81 -3.77 -9.99
C ARG A 11 -4.50 -2.63 -9.03
N LEU A 12 -5.51 -1.90 -8.54
CA LEU A 12 -5.31 -0.83 -7.56
C LEU A 12 -4.61 -1.35 -6.28
N LEU A 13 -5.06 -2.49 -5.76
CA LEU A 13 -4.45 -3.12 -4.59
C LEU A 13 -3.00 -3.54 -4.85
N VAL A 14 -2.73 -4.15 -5.99
CA VAL A 14 -1.35 -4.55 -6.36
C VAL A 14 -0.44 -3.33 -6.53
N GLU A 15 -0.93 -2.26 -7.16
CA GLU A 15 -0.15 -1.03 -7.34
C GLU A 15 0.13 -0.33 -6.00
N SER A 16 -0.83 -0.24 -5.08
CA SER A 16 -0.60 0.33 -3.75
C SER A 16 0.38 -0.52 -2.91
N LEU A 17 0.23 -1.85 -2.94
CA LEU A 17 1.17 -2.77 -2.31
C LEU A 17 2.59 -2.68 -2.91
N THR A 18 2.70 -2.43 -4.21
CA THR A 18 3.99 -2.22 -4.88
C THR A 18 4.71 -0.98 -4.32
N VAL A 19 3.98 0.12 -4.12
CA VAL A 19 4.51 1.33 -3.49
C VAL A 19 4.92 1.05 -2.03
N LEU A 20 4.12 0.31 -1.26
CA LEU A 20 4.45 -0.06 0.11
C LEU A 20 5.68 -0.97 0.22
N ALA A 21 5.82 -1.94 -0.69
CA ALA A 21 6.89 -2.93 -0.69
C ALA A 21 8.25 -2.36 -1.16
N ALA A 22 8.24 -1.21 -1.84
CA ALA A 22 9.43 -0.57 -2.37
C ALA A 22 10.42 -0.18 -1.26
N ASP A 23 11.71 -0.14 -1.62
CA ASP A 23 12.75 0.33 -0.70
C ASP A 23 12.53 1.82 -0.37
N PRO A 24 12.90 2.29 0.85
CA PRO A 24 12.65 3.66 1.29
C PRO A 24 13.15 4.73 0.32
N SER A 25 14.32 4.52 -0.29
CA SER A 25 14.89 5.46 -1.28
C SER A 25 14.06 5.53 -2.56
N VAL A 26 13.46 4.41 -2.99
CA VAL A 26 12.58 4.36 -4.16
C VAL A 26 11.25 5.06 -3.85
N GLN A 27 10.70 4.85 -2.65
CA GLN A 27 9.50 5.56 -2.18
C GLN A 27 9.73 7.07 -2.15
N ALA A 28 10.85 7.53 -1.57
CA ALA A 28 11.17 8.95 -1.49
C ALA A 28 11.28 9.62 -2.87
N VAL A 29 11.99 9.00 -3.82
CA VAL A 29 12.11 9.51 -5.20
C VAL A 29 10.75 9.57 -5.90
N TRP A 30 9.87 8.59 -5.64
CA TRP A 30 8.54 8.55 -6.23
C TRP A 30 7.61 9.63 -5.66
N LEU A 31 7.64 9.84 -4.34
CA LEU A 31 6.92 10.93 -3.68
C LEU A 31 7.37 12.29 -4.20
N GLU A 32 8.69 12.52 -4.31
CA GLU A 32 9.25 13.75 -4.87
C GLU A 32 8.81 13.97 -6.32
N LYS A 33 8.85 12.93 -7.15
CA LYS A 33 8.47 12.99 -8.56
C LYS A 33 7.02 13.45 -8.77
N TYR A 34 6.09 12.97 -7.95
CA TYR A 34 4.67 13.31 -8.05
C TYR A 34 4.26 14.48 -7.15
N ASP A 35 5.17 14.92 -6.27
CA ASP A 35 4.98 16.03 -5.32
C ASP A 35 3.71 15.80 -4.49
N ILE A 36 3.70 14.64 -3.83
CA ILE A 36 2.66 14.16 -2.92
C ILE A 36 3.26 13.82 -1.55
N PRO A 37 2.51 14.02 -0.46
CA PRO A 37 2.99 13.72 0.88
C PRO A 37 3.00 12.20 1.18
N THR A 38 3.78 11.80 2.19
CA THR A 38 4.01 10.38 2.51
C THR A 38 2.73 9.64 2.93
N ASP A 39 1.80 10.34 3.56
CA ASP A 39 0.51 9.80 4.01
C ASP A 39 -0.38 9.35 2.85
N GLU A 40 -0.22 9.92 1.63
CA GLU A 40 -0.91 9.44 0.43
C GLU A 40 -0.63 7.95 0.15
N ILE A 41 0.56 7.43 0.49
CA ILE A 41 0.86 6.00 0.36
C ILE A 41 -0.11 5.15 1.22
N ALA A 42 -0.41 5.62 2.44
CA ALA A 42 -1.33 4.92 3.33
C ALA A 42 -2.79 5.12 2.90
N LEU A 43 -3.16 6.31 2.42
CA LEU A 43 -4.51 6.60 1.92
C LEU A 43 -4.85 5.78 0.67
N ASP A 44 -3.92 5.67 -0.28
CA ASP A 44 -4.07 4.82 -1.47
C ASP A 44 -4.24 3.35 -1.09
N PHE A 45 -3.47 2.88 -0.10
CA PHE A 45 -3.64 1.54 0.43
C PHE A 45 -5.00 1.34 1.11
N ASP A 46 -5.42 2.23 2.03
CA ASP A 46 -6.72 2.15 2.73
C ASP A 46 -7.88 2.11 1.72
N HIS A 47 -7.83 2.92 0.66
CA HIS A 47 -8.82 2.87 -0.41
C HIS A 47 -8.89 1.49 -1.06
N ALA A 48 -7.74 0.92 -1.43
CA ALA A 48 -7.67 -0.40 -2.06
C ALA A 48 -8.07 -1.54 -1.10
N PHE A 49 -7.64 -1.45 0.16
CA PHE A 49 -7.86 -2.42 1.21
C PHE A 49 -9.35 -2.62 1.51
N ARG A 50 -10.16 -1.55 1.50
CA ARG A 50 -11.62 -1.63 1.70
C ARG A 50 -12.34 -2.54 0.70
N MET A 51 -11.70 -2.91 -0.40
CA MET A 51 -12.24 -3.80 -1.43
C MET A 51 -11.69 -5.23 -1.33
N SER A 52 -10.77 -5.54 -0.41
CA SER A 52 -10.05 -6.83 -0.35
C SER A 52 -10.98 -8.02 -0.10
N GLU A 53 -11.93 -7.89 0.83
CA GLU A 53 -12.90 -8.95 1.13
C GLU A 53 -13.72 -9.30 -0.12
N GLN A 54 -14.22 -8.29 -0.83
CA GLN A 54 -14.96 -8.51 -2.06
C GLN A 54 -14.07 -9.14 -3.15
N LEU A 55 -12.79 -8.78 -3.24
CA LEU A 55 -11.85 -9.41 -4.17
C LEU A 55 -11.61 -10.90 -3.84
N VAL A 56 -11.64 -11.28 -2.56
CA VAL A 56 -11.58 -12.70 -2.15
C VAL A 56 -12.85 -13.44 -2.56
N GLU A 57 -14.03 -12.87 -2.28
CA GLU A 57 -15.31 -13.45 -2.69
C GLU A 57 -15.40 -13.64 -4.22
N GLU A 58 -14.82 -12.73 -4.98
CA GLU A 58 -14.75 -12.75 -6.45
C GLU A 58 -13.60 -13.60 -7.01
N GLY A 59 -12.80 -14.24 -6.15
CA GLY A 59 -11.66 -15.09 -6.54
C GLY A 59 -10.51 -14.34 -7.21
N GLN A 60 -10.42 -13.02 -7.01
CA GLN A 60 -9.34 -12.16 -7.51
C GLN A 60 -8.15 -12.05 -6.55
N LEU A 61 -8.34 -12.43 -5.29
CA LEU A 61 -7.35 -12.36 -4.22
C LEU A 61 -7.41 -13.66 -3.40
N SER A 62 -6.27 -14.21 -3.00
CA SER A 62 -6.25 -15.35 -2.09
C SER A 62 -6.72 -14.92 -0.69
N HIS A 63 -7.53 -15.76 -0.05
CA HIS A 63 -7.93 -15.56 1.35
C HIS A 63 -6.71 -15.54 2.31
N ASP A 64 -5.62 -16.23 1.96
CA ASP A 64 -4.43 -16.36 2.81
C ASP A 64 -3.68 -15.04 3.02
N VAL A 65 -3.93 -14.03 2.20
CA VAL A 65 -3.25 -12.72 2.29
C VAL A 65 -4.01 -11.71 3.15
N LEU A 66 -5.28 -11.97 3.49
CA LEU A 66 -6.10 -11.07 4.32
C LEU A 66 -5.44 -10.75 5.66
N PRO A 67 -4.84 -11.71 6.42
CA PRO A 67 -4.19 -11.37 7.68
C PRO A 67 -3.05 -10.36 7.54
N ASP A 68 -2.27 -10.43 6.45
CA ASP A 68 -1.19 -9.48 6.19
C ASP A 68 -1.73 -8.12 5.78
N LEU A 69 -2.82 -8.06 5.00
CA LEU A 69 -3.50 -6.81 4.65
C LEU A 69 -4.08 -6.10 5.89
N HIS A 70 -4.77 -6.85 6.77
CA HIS A 70 -5.22 -6.32 8.06
C HIS A 70 -4.06 -5.86 8.94
N GLY A 71 -2.92 -6.56 8.89
CA GLY A 71 -1.71 -6.16 9.59
C GLY A 71 -1.19 -4.80 9.13
N ILE A 72 -1.25 -4.49 7.84
CA ILE A 72 -0.86 -3.18 7.30
C ILE A 72 -1.82 -2.10 7.79
N ASP A 73 -3.14 -2.33 7.66
CA ASP A 73 -4.18 -1.40 8.11
C ASP A 73 -4.04 -1.04 9.60
N MET A 74 -3.83 -2.06 10.44
CA MET A 74 -3.62 -1.87 11.88
C MET A 74 -2.38 -1.01 12.18
N VAL A 75 -1.26 -1.23 11.48
CA VAL A 75 -0.04 -0.42 11.67
C VAL A 75 -0.28 1.04 11.27
N PHE A 76 -0.97 1.29 10.16
CA PHE A 76 -1.30 2.66 9.76
C PHE A 76 -2.28 3.34 10.71
N ASN A 77 -3.25 2.60 11.24
CA ASN A 77 -4.14 3.12 12.27
C ASN A 77 -3.37 3.48 13.56
N GLU A 78 -2.38 2.69 13.97
CA GLU A 78 -1.49 3.02 15.10
C GLU A 78 -0.57 4.22 14.83
N MET A 79 -0.16 4.42 13.58
CA MET A 79 0.63 5.58 13.13
C MET A 79 -0.19 6.86 13.00
N SER A 80 -1.51 6.77 13.00
CA SER A 80 -2.40 7.91 12.76
C SER A 80 -2.49 8.84 13.97
N GLY A 81 -3.02 10.04 13.73
CA GLY A 81 -3.25 11.06 14.77
C GLY A 81 -2.11 12.06 14.91
N GLU A 82 -2.46 13.27 15.39
CA GLU A 82 -1.54 14.40 15.53
C GLU A 82 -0.24 14.07 16.30
N PRO A 83 -0.26 13.31 17.42
CA PRO A 83 0.96 13.01 18.17
C PRO A 83 1.99 12.20 17.37
N ASN A 84 1.55 11.52 16.31
CA ASN A 84 2.36 10.67 15.46
C ASN A 84 2.78 11.34 14.14
N ALA A 85 2.53 12.64 13.97
CA ALA A 85 2.80 13.36 12.71
C ALA A 85 4.23 13.17 12.17
N ALA A 86 5.23 13.10 13.05
CA ALA A 86 6.64 12.87 12.66
C ALA A 86 6.87 11.53 11.95
N ARG A 87 6.02 10.53 12.17
CA ARG A 87 6.11 9.21 11.52
C ARG A 87 5.74 9.26 10.03
N TRP A 88 5.15 10.35 9.58
CA TRP A 88 4.73 10.59 8.19
C TRP A 88 5.70 11.51 7.42
N ALA A 89 6.79 11.94 8.05
CA ALA A 89 7.85 12.64 7.34
C ALA A 89 8.60 11.69 6.39
N THR A 90 9.12 12.21 5.28
CA THR A 90 9.78 11.40 4.24
C THR A 90 11.03 10.68 4.76
N ASP A 91 11.75 11.26 5.73
CA ASP A 91 12.91 10.65 6.39
C ASP A 91 12.53 9.41 7.22
N ALA A 92 11.34 9.43 7.84
CA ALA A 92 10.81 8.34 8.64
C ALA A 92 10.57 7.05 7.83
N LEU A 93 10.40 7.12 6.50
CA LEU A 93 10.26 5.95 5.62
C LEU A 93 11.37 4.91 5.81
N SER A 94 12.57 5.37 6.15
CA SER A 94 13.77 4.54 6.27
C SER A 94 13.95 3.89 7.65
N SER A 95 13.44 4.52 8.71
CA SER A 95 13.80 4.16 10.09
C SER A 95 12.60 3.89 11.01
N ASP A 96 11.40 4.35 10.65
CA ASP A 96 10.21 4.09 11.47
C ASP A 96 9.86 2.61 11.42
N ALA A 97 9.62 2.03 12.60
CA ALA A 97 9.31 0.61 12.74
C ALA A 97 7.99 0.23 12.04
N GLY A 98 7.02 1.14 11.98
CA GLY A 98 5.76 0.97 11.25
C GLY A 98 6.01 0.88 9.75
N TRP A 99 6.77 1.82 9.17
CA TRP A 99 7.15 1.77 7.76
C TRP A 99 7.95 0.52 7.38
N ILE A 100 8.85 0.07 8.25
CA ILE A 100 9.56 -1.21 8.06
C ILE A 100 8.57 -2.38 8.05
N LYS A 101 7.63 -2.39 8.99
CA LYS A 101 6.66 -3.47 9.14
C LYS A 101 5.69 -3.56 7.96
N VAL A 102 5.10 -2.45 7.54
CA VAL A 102 4.15 -2.43 6.39
C VAL A 102 4.85 -2.89 5.11
N ARG A 103 6.12 -2.53 4.91
CA ARG A 103 6.91 -2.97 3.76
C ARG A 103 7.12 -4.49 3.76
N GLU A 104 7.45 -5.07 4.90
CA GLU A 104 7.58 -6.53 5.02
C GLU A 104 6.27 -7.25 4.72
N LEU A 105 5.15 -6.75 5.28
CA LEU A 105 3.82 -7.30 5.04
C LEU A 105 3.43 -7.20 3.57
N ALA A 106 3.60 -6.03 2.95
CA ALA A 106 3.28 -5.82 1.54
C ALA A 106 4.09 -6.76 0.62
N ARG A 107 5.39 -6.96 0.92
CA ARG A 107 6.23 -7.93 0.19
C ARG A 107 5.69 -9.35 0.29
N ARG A 108 5.21 -9.78 1.47
CA ARG A 108 4.62 -11.11 1.63
C ARG A 108 3.34 -11.27 0.81
N VAL A 109 2.46 -10.27 0.83
CA VAL A 109 1.23 -10.29 0.02
C VAL A 109 1.57 -10.38 -1.47
N LEU A 110 2.50 -9.56 -1.97
CA LEU A 110 2.90 -9.61 -3.39
C LEU A 110 3.53 -10.95 -3.78
N ILE A 111 4.41 -11.53 -2.93
CA ILE A 111 4.99 -12.85 -3.17
C ILE A 111 3.88 -13.92 -3.23
N ALA A 112 2.91 -13.89 -2.32
CA ALA A 112 1.82 -14.85 -2.30
C ALA A 112 0.91 -14.73 -3.54
N GLU A 113 0.63 -13.51 -3.99
CA GLU A 113 -0.30 -13.24 -5.10
C GLU A 113 0.34 -13.30 -6.49
N LEU A 114 1.62 -12.96 -6.63
CA LEU A 114 2.30 -12.77 -7.90
C LEU A 114 3.57 -13.61 -8.05
N GLY A 115 4.04 -14.26 -6.97
CA GLY A 115 5.30 -15.00 -6.94
C GLY A 115 6.55 -14.14 -6.75
N GLU A 116 6.42 -12.81 -6.83
CA GLU A 116 7.49 -11.84 -6.61
C GLU A 116 6.95 -10.53 -6.04
N TRP A 117 7.80 -9.76 -5.36
CA TRP A 117 7.43 -8.42 -4.85
C TRP A 117 8.04 -7.27 -5.65
N ARG A 118 9.05 -7.55 -6.49
CA ARG A 118 9.79 -6.53 -7.22
C ARG A 118 9.04 -6.17 -8.49
N ALA A 119 8.26 -5.10 -8.42
CA ALA A 119 7.60 -4.50 -9.57
C ALA A 119 8.06 -3.04 -9.76
N PRO A 120 7.99 -2.49 -10.98
CA PRO A 120 8.24 -1.08 -11.20
C PRO A 120 7.21 -0.22 -10.46
N MET A 121 7.64 0.94 -9.95
CA MET A 121 6.73 1.88 -9.29
C MET A 121 5.61 2.32 -10.26
N PRO A 122 4.34 2.34 -9.82
CA PRO A 122 3.23 2.74 -10.66
C PRO A 122 3.34 4.22 -11.06
N ALA A 123 2.75 4.55 -12.19
CA ALA A 123 2.58 5.94 -12.61
C ALA A 123 1.28 6.51 -12.04
N ILE A 124 1.35 7.66 -11.38
CA ILE A 124 0.15 8.40 -10.96
C ILE A 124 -0.13 9.50 -11.97
N CYS A 125 -1.38 9.59 -12.43
CA CYS A 125 -1.90 10.79 -13.06
C CYS A 125 -2.52 11.69 -11.97
N VAL A 126 -1.72 12.59 -11.40
CA VAL A 126 -2.26 13.64 -10.51
C VAL A 126 -2.99 14.64 -11.39
N ILE A 127 -4.32 14.65 -11.36
CA ILE A 127 -5.11 15.74 -11.96
C ILE A 127 -5.03 16.91 -10.97
N ARG A 128 -4.18 17.88 -11.27
CA ARG A 128 -4.04 19.13 -10.52
C ARG A 128 -5.04 20.17 -11.00
#